data_AF-A0A327YGN8-F1
#
_entry.id   AF-A0A327YGN8-F1
#
_cell.length_a   1.000
_cell.length_b   1.000
_cell.length_c   1.000
_cell.angle_alpha   90.00
_cell.angle_beta   90.00
_cell.angle_gamma   90.00
#
_symmetry.space_group_name_H-M   'P 1'
#
loop_
_entity.id
_entity.type
_entity.pdbx_description
1 polymer ?
#
loop_
_entity_poly.entity_id
_entity_poly.type
_entity_poly.pdbx_seq_one_letter_code
_entity_poly.pdbx_strand_id
1 'polypeptide(L)' 'MNSAALITMVLAQGIVICLTLYFFYKVLKTPPVQEPDSFSDNDEESVRKND' A
#
# COMPACT_ATOMS: atom_id res chain seq x y z
N MET A 1 30.47 10.71 27.08
CA MET A 1 29.60 9.84 26.24
C MET A 1 30.20 9.81 24.85
N ASN A 2 30.26 8.64 24.21
CA ASN A 2 30.90 8.53 22.89
C ASN A 2 29.98 9.17 21.82
N SER A 3 30.38 10.34 21.31
CA SER A 3 29.60 11.08 20.31
C SER A 3 29.29 10.26 19.07
N ALA A 4 30.18 9.35 18.66
CA ALA A 4 29.96 8.47 17.52
C ALA A 4 28.76 7.52 17.75
N ALA A 5 28.61 6.98 18.97
CA ALA A 5 27.50 6.08 19.30
C ALA A 5 26.15 6.81 19.33
N LEU A 6 26.15 8.08 19.75
CA LEU A 6 24.94 8.91 19.76
C LEU A 6 24.51 9.26 18.32
N ILE A 7 25.47 9.63 17.47
CA ILE A 7 25.20 9.95 16.06
C ILE A 7 24.63 8.73 15.34
N THR A 8 25.23 7.55 15.49
CA THR A 8 24.74 6.34 14.82
C THR A 8 23.35 5.93 15.30
N MET A 9 23.07 6.07 16.61
CA MET A 9 21.74 5.82 17.17
C MET A 9 20.67 6.73 16.56
N VAL A 10 20.90 8.04 16.54
CA VAL A 10 19.93 9.02 16.00
C VAL A 10 19.77 8.83 14.50
N LEU A 11 20.84 8.53 13.77
CA LEU A 11 20.79 8.28 12.33
C LEU A 11 19.95 7.04 11.99
N ALA A 12 20.16 5.94 12.72
CA ALA A 12 19.37 4.72 12.55
C ALA A 12 17.88 4.97 12.81
N GLN A 13 17.56 5.69 13.89
CA GLN A 13 16.18 6.07 14.21
C GLN A 13 15.58 6.96 13.12
N GLY A 14 16.33 7.97 12.66
CA GLY A 14 15.90 8.86 11.59
C GLY A 14 15.58 8.11 10.28
N ILE A 15 16.41 7.14 9.89
CA ILE A 15 16.16 6.31 8.69
C ILE A 15 14.85 5.54 8.83
N VAL A 16 14.65 4.86 9.96
CA VAL A 16 13.42 4.08 10.21
C VAL A 16 12.20 4.99 10.14
N ILE A 17 12.22 6.13 10.85
CA ILE A 17 11.12 7.11 10.86
C ILE A 17 10.81 7.60 9.45
N CYS A 18 11.83 7.99 8.67
CA CYS A 18 11.66 8.46 7.31
C CYS A 18 11.01 7.39 6.41
N LEU A 19 11.47 6.14 6.50
CA LEU A 19 10.89 5.03 5.73
C LEU A 19 9.44 4.76 6.13
N THR A 20 9.15 4.74 7.43
CA THR A 20 7.78 4.56 7.93
C THR A 20 6.87 5.66 7.43
N LEU A 21 7.26 6.94 7.55
CA LEU A 21 6.48 8.07 7.05
C LEU A 21 6.26 7.99 5.54
N TYR A 22 7.27 7.58 4.77
CA TYR A 22 7.15 7.40 3.32
C TYR A 22 6.09 6.35 2.96
N PHE A 23 6.12 5.17 3.58
CA PHE A 23 5.13 4.12 3.30
C PHE A 23 3.74 4.50 3.78
N PHE A 24 3.61 5.16 4.94
CA PHE A 24 2.33 5.68 5.41
C PHE A 24 1.75 6.70 4.43
N TYR A 25 2.56 7.66 3.99
CA TYR A 25 2.15 8.63 2.97
C TYR A 25 1.73 7.92 1.69
N LYS A 26 2.49 6.93 1.23
CA LYS A 26 2.17 6.13 0.04
C LYS A 26 0.84 5.42 0.21
N VAL A 27 0.58 4.76 1.34
CA VAL A 27 -0.70 4.07 1.60
C VAL A 27 -1.87 5.05 1.59
N LEU A 28 -1.74 6.22 2.23
CA LEU A 28 -2.81 7.21 2.30
C LEU A 28 -3.10 7.90 0.95
N LYS A 29 -2.12 7.95 0.04
CA LYS A 29 -2.21 8.66 -1.24
C LYS A 29 -2.36 7.76 -2.45
N THR A 30 -2.07 6.46 -2.33
CA THR A 30 -2.21 5.54 -3.45
C THR A 30 -3.70 5.42 -3.76
N PRO A 31 -4.16 5.87 -4.95
CA PRO A 31 -5.55 5.69 -5.33
C PRO A 31 -5.86 4.20 -5.36
N PRO A 32 -7.09 3.78 -5.03
CA PRO A 32 -7.49 2.39 -5.18
C PRO A 32 -7.19 1.98 -6.62
N VAL A 33 -6.45 0.87 -6.78
CA VAL A 33 -6.33 0.23 -8.08
C VAL A 33 -7.76 -0.05 -8.53
N GLN A 34 -8.10 0.38 -9.74
CA GLN A 34 -9.38 0.01 -10.33
C GLN A 34 -9.36 -1.51 -10.45
N GLU A 35 -10.12 -2.18 -9.58
CA GLU A 35 -10.22 -3.63 -9.61
C GLU A 35 -10.74 -4.01 -11.00
N PRO A 36 -10.10 -4.97 -11.69
CA PRO A 36 -10.71 -5.55 -12.87
C PRO A 36 -12.09 -6.05 -12.45
N ASP A 37 -13.12 -5.60 -13.17
CA ASP A 37 -14.50 -5.91 -12.85
C ASP A 37 -14.65 -7.42 -12.67
N SER A 38 -14.86 -7.88 -11.44
CA SER A 38 -14.95 -9.31 -11.15
C SER A 38 -16.24 -9.93 -11.69
N PHE A 39 -17.15 -9.11 -12.22
CA PHE A 39 -18.42 -9.52 -12.80
C PHE A 39 -18.44 -9.49 -14.33
N SER A 40 -17.39 -8.99 -15.00
CA SER A 40 -17.38 -8.90 -16.48
C SER A 40 -17.47 -10.25 -17.19
N ASP A 41 -17.00 -11.32 -16.55
CA ASP A 41 -17.14 -12.68 -17.06
C ASP A 41 -18.56 -13.27 -16.84
N ASN A 42 -19.38 -12.59 -16.03
CA ASN A 42 -20.73 -13.01 -15.67
C ASN A 42 -21.83 -12.10 -16.27
N ASP A 43 -21.44 -11.08 -17.03
CA ASP A 43 -22.35 -10.14 -17.68
C ASP A 43 -23.22 -10.78 -18.78
N GLU A 44 -22.82 -11.95 -19.32
CA GLU A 44 -23.58 -12.69 -20.34
C GLU A 44 -24.50 -13.80 -19.79
N GLU A 45 -24.74 -13.90 -18.48
CA GLU A 45 -25.76 -14.82 -17.94
C GLU A 45 -27.18 -14.21 -17.96
N SER A 46 -27.61 -13.68 -19.12
CA SER A 46 -29.03 -13.51 -19.44
C SER A 46 -29.57 -14.60 -20.37
N VAL A 47 -28.72 -15.57 -20.73
CA VAL A 47 -29.05 -16.60 -21.71
C VAL A 47 -29.20 -17.97 -21.05
N ARG A 48 -30.49 -18.31 -20.82
CA ARG A 48 -31.12 -19.64 -20.59
C ARG A 48 -31.42 -19.95 -19.12
N LYS A 49 -32.59 -20.45 -18.74
CA LYS A 49 -33.59 -21.28 -19.46
C LYS A 49 -34.85 -21.40 -18.56
N ASN A 50 -36.00 -21.75 -19.16
CA ASN A 50 -37.29 -22.18 -18.54
C ASN A 50 -38.29 -21.02 -18.35
N ASP A 51 -39.50 -21.02 -18.91
CA ASP A 51 -40.28 -22.00 -19.69
C ASP A 51 -41.17 -21.27 -20.71
#